data_AF-S7Q215-F1
#
_entry.id   AF-S7Q215-F1
#
_cell.length_a   1.000
_cell.length_b   1.000
_cell.length_c   1.000
_cell.angle_alpha   90.00
_cell.angle_beta   90.00
_cell.angle_gamma   90.00
#
_symmetry.space_group_name_H-M   'P 1'
#
loop_
_entity.id
_entity.type
_entity.pdbx_description
1 polymer ?
#
loop_
_entity_poly.entity_id
_entity_poly.type
_entity_poly.pdbx_seq_one_letter_code
_entity_poly.pdbx_strand_id
1 'polypeptide(L)'
;MESSSARSSSAKPKGTCRYPRCQQPTYQGSEYCSKTHLREHAKASTHAQEYDSCSLLRLLTMILSDSQNPVRPQPAPQASKGNSPGGILSLFGLSRFFWSGPRKSSGTIKFYEKGQPYYEFTNFAPYTIRYNQKDYPTSEHLFQSLKFADDGDAERIRTQSTPSGALEEARKYQHRVRKGWTEQRFNVKAMEIVLLLKFTQYDQLKKLLLDTGDASLVEDSPIDSFWGVGSDGKGGNELGKALEKVRSNLRQFCSI
;
A
#
# COMPACT_ATOMS: atom_id res chain seq x y z
N MET A 1 6.48 58.98 27.69
CA MET A 1 5.67 57.82 27.26
C MET A 1 5.93 57.63 25.79
N GLU A 2 6.69 56.62 25.39
CA GLU A 2 6.67 56.13 24.02
C GLU A 2 7.14 54.67 24.04
N SER A 3 6.16 53.77 23.97
CA SER A 3 6.34 52.33 23.95
C SER A 3 6.56 51.86 22.51
N SER A 4 7.75 51.41 22.18
CA SER A 4 8.02 50.72 20.91
C SER A 4 7.45 49.30 20.95
N SER A 5 6.29 49.11 20.30
CA SER A 5 5.71 47.78 20.05
C SER A 5 6.27 47.22 18.74
N ALA A 6 7.09 46.18 18.85
CA ALA A 6 7.60 45.42 17.71
C ALA A 6 6.45 44.63 17.07
N ARG A 7 6.06 45.02 15.85
CA ARG A 7 5.13 44.25 15.01
C ARG A 7 5.79 42.93 14.59
N SER A 8 5.33 41.83 15.18
CA SER A 8 5.51 40.48 14.66
C SER A 8 4.88 40.39 13.26
N SER A 9 5.72 40.39 12.22
CA SER A 9 5.28 40.13 10.84
C SER A 9 4.91 38.65 10.69
N SER A 10 3.62 38.34 10.73
CA SER A 10 3.09 37.02 10.42
C SER A 10 3.33 36.70 8.93
N ALA A 11 4.30 35.84 8.66
CA ALA A 11 4.63 35.37 7.31
C ALA A 11 3.44 34.59 6.71
N LYS A 12 3.03 34.97 5.49
CA LYS A 12 1.95 34.31 4.75
C LYS A 12 2.37 32.88 4.33
N PRO A 13 1.51 31.86 4.51
CA PRO A 13 1.80 30.49 4.10
C PRO A 13 1.77 30.33 2.57
N LYS A 14 2.65 29.47 2.02
CA LYS A 14 2.82 29.29 0.55
C LYS A 14 2.37 27.92 -0.01
N GLY A 15 1.92 26.99 0.84
CA GLY A 15 1.41 25.68 0.38
C GLY A 15 0.92 24.79 1.53
N THR A 16 0.36 23.63 1.21
CA THR A 16 -0.01 22.59 2.18
C THR A 16 1.16 21.66 2.45
N CYS A 17 1.33 21.24 3.71
CA CYS A 17 2.36 20.27 4.08
C CYS A 17 2.22 18.98 3.28
N ARG A 18 3.34 18.47 2.72
CA ARG A 18 3.37 17.18 2.02
C ARG A 18 3.32 15.95 2.93
N TYR A 19 3.35 16.12 4.25
CA TYR A 19 3.29 14.99 5.18
C TYR A 19 1.88 14.38 5.20
N PRO A 20 1.73 13.04 5.10
CA PRO A 20 0.42 12.40 5.09
C PRO A 20 -0.47 12.85 6.26
N ARG A 21 -1.73 13.18 5.96
CA ARG A 21 -2.74 13.71 6.92
C ARG A 21 -2.42 15.06 7.56
N CYS A 22 -1.33 15.73 7.19
CA CYS A 22 -1.05 17.07 7.69
C CYS A 22 -1.74 18.13 6.81
N GLN A 23 -2.63 18.90 7.41
CA GLN A 23 -3.30 20.04 6.75
C GLN A 23 -2.66 21.39 7.09
N GLN A 24 -1.54 21.37 7.81
CA GLN A 24 -0.87 22.59 8.24
C GLN A 24 -0.20 23.29 7.04
N PRO A 25 -0.17 24.62 7.03
CA PRO A 25 0.54 25.37 6.02
C PRO A 25 2.06 25.16 6.11
N THR A 26 2.75 25.28 4.98
CA THR A 26 4.21 25.31 4.92
C THR A 26 4.77 26.70 5.18
N TYR A 27 6.01 26.73 5.69
CA TYR A 27 6.77 27.96 5.96
C TYR A 27 8.02 28.01 5.05
N GLN A 28 8.30 29.20 4.50
CA GLN A 28 9.52 29.57 3.77
C GLN A 28 10.31 28.43 3.11
N GLY A 29 9.98 28.11 1.85
CA GLY A 29 10.78 27.21 1.01
C GLY A 29 10.75 25.72 1.41
N SER A 30 10.11 25.37 2.52
CA SER A 30 9.92 23.98 2.94
C SER A 30 8.65 23.39 2.33
N GLU A 31 8.72 22.12 1.91
CA GLU A 31 7.53 21.33 1.53
C GLU A 31 6.76 20.78 2.76
N TYR A 32 7.33 20.96 3.97
CA TYR A 32 6.78 20.45 5.24
C TYR A 32 6.54 21.58 6.25
N CYS A 33 5.46 21.48 7.02
CA CYS A 33 5.10 22.47 8.05
C CYS A 33 5.98 22.41 9.30
N SER A 34 6.76 21.34 9.49
CA SER A 34 7.62 21.15 10.65
C SER A 34 8.89 20.38 10.29
N LYS A 35 9.96 20.62 11.07
CA LYS A 35 11.20 19.83 10.99
C LYS A 35 10.96 18.36 11.34
N THR A 36 9.95 18.06 12.16
CA THR A 36 9.56 16.68 12.51
C THR A 36 9.02 15.94 11.28
N HIS A 37 8.09 16.53 10.54
CA HIS A 37 7.55 15.93 9.32
C HIS A 37 8.61 15.77 8.23
N LEU A 38 9.51 16.76 8.08
CA LEU A 38 10.66 16.63 7.18
C LEU A 38 11.57 15.45 7.60
N ARG A 39 11.88 15.32 8.90
CA ARG A 39 12.74 14.24 9.43
C ARG A 39 12.08 12.88 9.30
N GLU A 40 10.78 12.75 9.58
CA GLU A 40 10.06 11.49 9.45
C GLU A 40 9.94 11.06 7.99
N HIS A 41 9.69 12.02 7.09
CA HIS A 41 9.73 11.74 5.66
C HIS A 41 11.13 11.33 5.19
N ALA A 42 12.17 12.08 5.58
CA ALA A 42 13.55 11.76 5.26
C ALA A 42 13.98 10.41 5.84
N LYS A 43 13.54 10.07 7.06
CA LYS A 43 13.75 8.75 7.67
C LYS A 43 13.08 7.66 6.87
N ALA A 44 11.84 7.86 6.40
CA ALA A 44 11.20 6.89 5.51
C ALA A 44 11.97 6.75 4.19
N SER A 45 12.51 7.84 3.64
CA SER A 45 13.36 7.81 2.44
C SER A 45 14.69 7.09 2.66
N THR A 46 15.34 7.25 3.83
CA THR A 46 16.59 6.55 4.16
C THR A 46 16.35 5.09 4.58
N HIS A 47 15.25 4.79 5.26
CA HIS A 47 14.91 3.42 5.67
C HIS A 47 14.35 2.59 4.51
N ALA A 48 13.76 3.22 3.49
CA ALA A 48 13.49 2.61 2.20
C ALA A 48 14.78 2.15 1.49
N GLN A 49 15.94 2.69 1.85
CA GLN A 49 17.25 2.20 1.39
C GLN A 49 17.79 1.02 2.23
N GLU A 50 17.19 0.70 3.37
CA GLU A 50 17.61 -0.36 4.31
C GLU A 50 16.62 -1.55 4.35
N TYR A 51 15.90 -1.81 3.26
CA TYR A 51 15.49 -3.19 3.04
C TYR A 51 16.68 -3.94 2.49
N ASP A 52 17.11 -4.99 3.21
CA ASP A 52 18.10 -5.91 2.66
C ASP A 52 17.63 -6.29 1.25
N SER A 53 18.45 -5.94 0.26
CA SER A 53 18.15 -6.17 -1.15
C SER A 53 17.82 -7.65 -1.38
N CYS A 54 18.37 -8.55 -0.55
CA CYS A 54 18.07 -9.97 -0.58
C CYS A 54 16.62 -10.31 -0.18
N SER A 55 16.03 -9.58 0.77
CA SER A 55 14.66 -9.79 1.27
C SER A 55 13.61 -9.30 0.28
N LEU A 56 13.76 -8.09 -0.28
CA LEU A 56 12.87 -7.60 -1.34
C LEU A 56 13.07 -8.36 -2.66
N LEU A 57 14.30 -8.73 -3.01
CA LEU A 57 14.56 -9.53 -4.20
C LEU A 57 13.97 -10.93 -4.05
N ARG A 58 14.10 -11.61 -2.90
CA ARG A 58 13.39 -12.90 -2.66
C ARG A 58 11.89 -12.76 -2.81
N LEU A 59 11.32 -11.68 -2.27
CA LEU A 59 9.88 -11.40 -2.31
C LEU A 59 9.39 -11.16 -3.74
N LEU A 60 10.10 -10.33 -4.50
CA LEU A 60 9.84 -10.07 -5.91
C LEU A 60 10.05 -11.33 -6.75
N THR A 61 11.10 -12.11 -6.48
CA THR A 61 11.38 -13.36 -7.20
C THR A 61 10.25 -14.35 -6.97
N MET A 62 9.76 -14.52 -5.74
CA MET A 62 8.61 -15.40 -5.46
C MET A 62 7.34 -14.97 -6.19
N ILE A 63 7.01 -13.67 -6.20
CA ILE A 63 5.84 -13.15 -6.93
C ILE A 63 5.96 -13.39 -8.44
N LEU A 64 7.18 -13.27 -8.98
CA LEU A 64 7.44 -13.51 -10.40
C LEU A 64 7.53 -15.01 -10.76
N SER A 65 8.02 -15.87 -9.86
CA SER A 65 8.14 -17.33 -10.05
C SER A 65 6.81 -18.07 -9.94
N ASP A 66 5.85 -17.57 -9.14
CA ASP A 66 4.50 -18.14 -9.03
C ASP A 66 3.69 -17.99 -10.36
N SER A 67 4.20 -17.20 -11.31
CA SER A 67 3.64 -17.07 -12.66
C SER A 67 3.93 -18.23 -13.61
N GLN A 68 4.85 -19.14 -13.25
CA GLN A 68 5.27 -20.27 -14.09
C GLN A 68 4.68 -21.62 -13.66
N ASN A 69 3.96 -21.68 -12.53
CA ASN A 69 3.29 -22.91 -12.11
C ASN A 69 1.81 -22.88 -12.52
N PRO A 70 1.36 -23.75 -13.44
CA PRO A 70 -0.06 -23.90 -13.69
C PRO A 70 -0.74 -24.38 -12.40
N VAL A 71 -1.81 -23.67 -12.02
CA VAL A 71 -2.68 -24.05 -10.90
C VAL A 71 -3.16 -25.49 -11.15
N ARG A 72 -2.61 -26.43 -10.39
CA ARG A 72 -3.05 -27.82 -10.43
C ARG A 72 -4.44 -27.85 -9.76
N PRO A 73 -5.49 -28.40 -10.39
CA PRO A 73 -6.81 -28.48 -9.79
C PRO A 73 -6.71 -29.25 -8.47
N GLN A 74 -7.18 -28.66 -7.37
CA GLN A 74 -7.31 -29.41 -6.13
C GLN A 74 -8.50 -30.37 -6.25
N PRO A 75 -8.34 -31.66 -5.90
CA PRO A 75 -9.47 -32.56 -5.81
C PRO A 75 -10.43 -32.10 -4.71
N ALA A 76 -11.72 -32.24 -4.97
CA ALA A 76 -12.79 -31.85 -4.05
C ALA A 76 -12.60 -32.50 -2.65
N PRO A 77 -12.85 -31.78 -1.56
CA PRO A 77 -12.74 -32.33 -0.22
C PRO A 77 -13.78 -33.42 -0.01
N GLN A 78 -13.30 -34.65 0.23
CA GLN A 78 -14.12 -35.76 0.67
C GLN A 78 -14.48 -35.57 2.14
N ALA A 79 -15.76 -35.74 2.47
CA ALA A 79 -16.28 -35.67 3.83
C ALA A 79 -15.81 -36.88 4.65
N SER A 80 -14.96 -36.66 5.66
CA SER A 80 -14.66 -37.66 6.68
C SER A 80 -15.40 -37.35 7.99
N LYS A 81 -16.19 -38.33 8.42
CA LYS A 81 -16.91 -38.39 9.70
C LYS A 81 -15.95 -38.60 10.88
N GLY A 82 -16.25 -37.92 12.00
CA GLY A 82 -16.11 -38.39 13.40
C GLY A 82 -14.74 -38.79 13.96
N ASN A 83 -14.26 -38.08 14.98
CA ASN A 83 -14.31 -38.53 16.39
C ASN A 83 -13.45 -37.66 17.31
N SER A 84 -14.02 -37.32 18.47
CA SER A 84 -13.32 -36.81 19.66
C SER A 84 -12.79 -38.00 20.46
N PRO A 85 -11.65 -37.89 21.18
CA PRO A 85 -11.79 -37.90 22.64
C PRO A 85 -10.73 -37.10 23.42
N GLY A 86 -11.12 -36.69 24.63
CA GLY A 86 -10.34 -36.90 25.86
C GLY A 86 -9.22 -35.91 26.18
N GLY A 87 -9.45 -35.06 27.20
CA GLY A 87 -8.40 -34.26 27.85
C GLY A 87 -7.54 -35.06 28.82
N ILE A 88 -6.38 -34.50 29.18
CA ILE A 88 -5.62 -34.85 30.38
C ILE A 88 -5.08 -33.56 31.01
N LEU A 89 -5.31 -33.41 32.31
CA LEU A 89 -4.78 -32.35 33.17
C LEU A 89 -3.25 -32.42 33.26
N SER A 90 -2.58 -31.27 33.17
CA SER A 90 -1.20 -31.11 33.65
C SER A 90 -1.12 -29.91 34.58
N LEU A 91 -0.90 -30.22 35.85
CA LEU A 91 -0.53 -29.33 36.95
C LEU A 91 0.96 -29.01 36.85
N PHE A 92 1.35 -27.87 36.28
CA PHE A 92 2.59 -27.19 36.64
C PHE A 92 2.40 -25.68 36.41
N GLY A 93 2.45 -24.93 37.52
CA GLY A 93 2.44 -23.49 37.51
C GLY A 93 3.76 -22.94 37.00
N LEU A 94 3.72 -22.29 35.84
CA LEU A 94 4.67 -21.28 35.40
C LEU A 94 3.83 -20.20 34.72
N SER A 95 4.03 -18.94 35.15
CA SER A 95 3.35 -17.76 34.64
C SER A 95 3.30 -17.78 33.12
N ARG A 96 2.12 -18.13 32.58
CA ARG A 96 1.83 -18.02 31.16
C ARG A 96 1.86 -16.54 30.83
N PHE A 97 2.98 -16.10 30.27
CA PHE A 97 2.96 -14.98 29.34
C PHE A 97 2.00 -15.42 28.23
N PHE A 98 0.73 -15.05 28.36
CA PHE A 98 -0.27 -15.29 27.33
C PHE A 98 0.14 -14.43 26.14
N TRP A 99 0.97 -14.98 25.28
CA TRP A 99 1.12 -14.50 23.92
C TRP A 99 -0.28 -14.59 23.31
N SER A 100 -0.99 -13.47 23.33
CA SER A 100 -2.23 -13.31 22.60
C SER A 100 -1.81 -13.32 21.14
N GLY A 101 -1.97 -14.47 20.47
CA GLY A 101 -1.73 -14.59 19.04
C GLY A 101 -2.44 -13.44 18.29
N PRO A 102 -2.02 -13.14 17.05
CA PRO A 102 -2.59 -12.03 16.28
C PRO A 102 -4.12 -12.08 16.37
N ARG A 103 -4.71 -10.99 16.88
CA ARG A 103 -6.15 -10.90 17.09
C ARG A 103 -6.85 -11.21 15.77
N LYS A 104 -7.70 -12.23 15.76
CA LYS A 104 -8.70 -12.45 14.69
C LYS A 104 -9.67 -11.28 14.70
N SER A 105 -9.36 -10.20 14.01
CA SER A 105 -10.37 -9.24 13.57
C SER A 105 -11.17 -9.89 12.45
N SER A 106 -12.26 -10.57 12.81
CA SER A 106 -13.27 -11.00 11.84
C SER A 106 -14.16 -9.80 11.50
N GLY A 107 -14.05 -9.27 10.29
CA GLY A 107 -14.84 -8.12 9.84
C GLY A 107 -14.46 -7.64 8.44
N THR A 108 -15.17 -6.63 7.95
CA THR A 108 -14.88 -5.96 6.67
C THR A 108 -14.40 -4.54 6.94
N ILE A 109 -13.25 -4.18 6.38
CA ILE A 109 -12.69 -2.82 6.39
C ILE A 109 -12.87 -2.23 5.00
N LYS A 110 -13.68 -1.18 4.93
CA LYS A 110 -13.89 -0.38 3.71
C LYS A 110 -12.92 0.80 3.70
N PHE A 111 -12.34 1.10 2.54
CA PHE A 111 -11.46 2.25 2.35
C PHE A 111 -11.68 2.85 0.96
N TYR A 112 -11.71 4.19 0.87
CA TYR A 112 -11.80 4.90 -0.41
C TYR A 112 -11.57 6.41 -0.22
N GLU A 113 -12.32 7.03 0.69
CA GLU A 113 -12.39 8.49 0.79
C GLU A 113 -11.19 9.12 1.51
N LYS A 114 -10.69 10.22 0.95
CA LYS A 114 -9.62 11.00 1.55
C LYS A 114 -10.05 11.58 2.91
N GLY A 115 -9.25 11.32 3.94
CA GLY A 115 -9.54 11.78 5.30
C GLY A 115 -10.28 10.76 6.16
N GLN A 116 -10.76 9.66 5.58
CA GLN A 116 -11.33 8.54 6.32
C GLN A 116 -10.23 7.54 6.76
N PRO A 117 -10.50 6.70 7.78
CA PRO A 117 -9.59 5.62 8.16
C PRO A 117 -9.19 4.73 6.98
N TYR A 118 -7.94 4.24 7.00
CA TYR A 118 -7.39 3.35 5.97
C TYR A 118 -7.28 3.94 4.57
N TYR A 119 -7.40 5.26 4.40
CA TYR A 119 -7.12 5.91 3.11
C TYR A 119 -5.73 5.57 2.55
N GLU A 120 -4.78 5.24 3.43
CA GLU A 120 -3.45 4.74 3.08
C GLU A 120 -3.47 3.51 2.19
N PHE A 121 -4.55 2.74 2.16
CA PHE A 121 -4.68 1.55 1.33
C PHE A 121 -4.97 1.88 -0.13
N THR A 122 -5.47 3.10 -0.42
CA THR A 122 -5.70 3.57 -1.79
C THR A 122 -4.39 3.83 -2.53
N ASN A 123 -4.41 3.74 -3.86
CA ASN A 123 -3.26 4.09 -4.70
C ASN A 123 -2.99 5.60 -4.79
N PHE A 124 -3.95 6.42 -4.33
CA PHE A 124 -3.90 7.88 -4.35
C PHE A 124 -3.29 8.48 -3.08
N ALA A 125 -3.10 7.67 -2.04
CA ALA A 125 -2.43 8.12 -0.83
C ALA A 125 -0.99 8.58 -1.11
N PRO A 126 -0.54 9.73 -0.56
CA PRO A 126 0.74 10.37 -0.91
C PRO A 126 1.93 9.71 -0.19
N TYR A 127 2.24 8.48 -0.58
CA TYR A 127 3.42 7.74 -0.15
C TYR A 127 4.32 7.48 -1.34
N THR A 128 5.50 8.11 -1.32
CA THR A 128 6.48 8.01 -2.40
C THR A 128 7.08 6.63 -2.44
N ILE A 129 7.12 6.00 -3.61
CA ILE A 129 7.70 4.68 -3.81
C ILE A 129 8.98 4.83 -4.62
N ARG A 130 10.09 4.34 -4.08
CA ARG A 130 11.33 4.23 -4.85
C ARG A 130 11.38 2.89 -5.58
N TYR A 131 11.55 2.93 -6.90
CA TYR A 131 11.65 1.75 -7.76
C TYR A 131 12.60 2.03 -8.91
N ASN A 132 13.54 1.11 -9.18
CA ASN A 132 14.58 1.28 -10.22
C ASN A 132 15.26 2.65 -10.18
N GLN A 133 15.69 3.06 -8.98
CA GLN A 133 16.38 4.34 -8.70
C GLN A 133 15.56 5.61 -8.98
N LYS A 134 14.28 5.47 -9.31
CA LYS A 134 13.34 6.58 -9.52
C LYS A 134 12.32 6.65 -8.40
N ASP A 135 11.93 7.86 -8.04
CA ASP A 135 10.89 8.11 -7.04
C ASP A 135 9.55 8.37 -7.75
N TYR A 136 8.50 7.69 -7.28
CA TYR A 136 7.13 7.79 -7.77
C TYR A 136 6.26 8.39 -6.66
N PRO A 137 5.61 9.55 -6.87
CA PRO A 137 4.90 10.25 -5.80
C PRO A 137 3.82 9.44 -5.09
N THR A 138 3.17 8.50 -5.80
CA THR A 138 2.17 7.58 -5.26
C THR A 138 2.24 6.20 -5.94
N SER A 139 1.54 5.21 -5.39
CA SER A 139 1.28 3.92 -6.06
C SER A 139 0.67 4.10 -7.44
N GLU A 140 -0.25 5.05 -7.61
CA GLU A 140 -0.86 5.36 -8.90
C GLU A 140 0.19 5.72 -9.96
N HIS A 141 1.16 6.58 -9.63
CA HIS A 141 2.22 6.96 -10.57
C HIS A 141 3.03 5.75 -11.03
N LEU A 142 3.45 4.90 -10.09
CA LEU A 142 4.22 3.71 -10.42
C LEU A 142 3.38 2.72 -11.24
N PHE A 143 2.16 2.43 -10.80
CA PHE A 143 1.26 1.51 -11.48
C PHE A 143 0.96 1.91 -12.92
N GLN A 144 0.65 3.20 -13.15
CA GLN A 144 0.39 3.73 -14.47
C GLN A 144 1.65 3.69 -15.36
N SER A 145 2.83 3.98 -14.80
CA SER A 145 4.10 3.90 -15.53
C SER A 145 4.42 2.47 -15.97
N LEU A 146 4.13 1.48 -15.12
CA LEU A 146 4.34 0.05 -15.41
C LEU A 146 3.47 -0.49 -16.55
N LYS A 147 2.49 0.27 -17.07
CA LYS A 147 1.74 -0.13 -18.27
C LYS A 147 2.60 -0.07 -19.54
N PHE A 148 3.62 0.77 -19.57
CA PHE A 148 4.39 1.10 -20.77
C PHE A 148 5.76 0.42 -20.74
N ALA A 149 6.24 0.01 -21.91
CA ALA A 149 7.62 -0.50 -22.09
C ALA A 149 8.57 0.61 -22.55
N ASP A 150 8.05 1.68 -23.13
CA ASP A 150 8.79 2.87 -23.52
C ASP A 150 9.11 3.73 -22.30
N ASP A 151 10.40 4.06 -22.11
CA ASP A 151 10.85 4.87 -20.99
C ASP A 151 10.32 6.31 -21.04
N GLY A 152 10.00 6.82 -22.24
CA GLY A 152 9.45 8.17 -22.41
C GLY A 152 8.02 8.32 -21.89
N ASP A 153 7.13 7.39 -22.25
CA ASP A 153 5.75 7.35 -21.73
C ASP A 153 5.74 7.14 -20.20
N ALA A 154 6.53 6.19 -19.70
CA ALA A 154 6.64 5.93 -18.27
C ALA A 154 7.18 7.13 -17.49
N GLU A 155 8.18 7.84 -18.02
CA GLU A 155 8.73 9.04 -17.38
C GLU A 155 7.72 10.19 -17.34
N ARG A 156 6.99 10.45 -18.44
CA ARG A 156 5.94 11.48 -18.49
C ARG A 156 4.88 11.28 -17.40
N ILE A 157 4.46 10.03 -17.20
CA ILE A 157 3.47 9.66 -16.18
C ILE A 157 4.06 9.83 -14.78
N ARG A 158 5.29 9.35 -14.55
CA ARG A 158 5.97 9.47 -13.26
C ARG A 158 6.09 10.94 -12.81
N THR A 159 6.34 11.85 -13.74
CA THR A 159 6.56 13.28 -13.45
C THR A 159 5.28 14.10 -13.31
N GLN A 160 4.10 13.50 -13.39
CA GLN A 160 2.85 14.23 -13.14
C GLN A 160 2.78 14.73 -11.69
N SER A 161 2.10 15.86 -11.50
CA SER A 161 2.02 16.53 -10.19
C SER A 161 1.02 15.88 -9.23
N THR A 162 0.08 15.09 -9.75
CA THR A 162 -1.01 14.48 -8.99
C THR A 162 -1.29 13.06 -9.47
N PRO A 163 -1.81 12.16 -8.60
CA PRO A 163 -2.20 10.82 -9.02
C PRO A 163 -3.28 10.82 -10.12
N SER A 164 -4.22 11.77 -10.08
CA SER A 164 -5.19 11.97 -11.17
C SER A 164 -4.50 12.33 -12.48
N GLY A 165 -3.50 13.23 -12.44
CA GLY A 165 -2.70 13.59 -13.61
C GLY A 165 -1.94 12.40 -14.19
N ALA A 166 -1.35 11.54 -13.35
CA ALA A 166 -0.69 10.31 -13.79
C ALA A 166 -1.65 9.35 -14.50
N LEU A 167 -2.85 9.16 -13.94
CA LEU A 167 -3.92 8.36 -14.54
C LEU A 167 -4.40 8.94 -15.87
N GLU A 168 -4.63 10.25 -15.94
CA GLU A 168 -5.05 10.96 -17.15
C GLU A 168 -3.98 10.90 -18.25
N GLU A 169 -2.71 11.12 -17.90
CA GLU A 169 -1.60 11.05 -18.85
C GLU A 169 -1.47 9.63 -19.44
N ALA A 170 -1.56 8.59 -18.60
CA ALA A 170 -1.54 7.21 -19.06
C ALA A 170 -2.70 6.88 -20.01
N ARG A 171 -3.89 7.43 -19.76
CA ARG A 171 -5.07 7.22 -20.63
C ARG A 171 -4.87 7.79 -22.04
N LYS A 172 -4.13 8.90 -22.20
CA LYS A 172 -3.82 9.47 -23.53
C LYS A 172 -3.06 8.49 -24.42
N TYR A 173 -2.24 7.63 -23.83
CA TYR A 173 -1.42 6.64 -24.54
C TYR A 173 -1.95 5.21 -24.38
N GLN A 174 -3.23 5.02 -24.09
CA GLN A 174 -3.81 3.68 -23.88
C GLN A 174 -3.51 2.69 -25.03
N HIS A 175 -3.38 3.18 -26.26
CA HIS A 175 -3.01 2.41 -27.45
C HIS A 175 -1.56 1.86 -27.45
N ARG A 176 -0.70 2.33 -26.53
CA ARG A 176 0.71 1.93 -26.36
C ARG A 176 0.95 1.06 -25.13
N VAL A 177 -0.11 0.77 -24.36
CA VAL A 177 -0.01 -0.15 -23.22
C VAL A 177 0.49 -1.51 -23.72
N ARG A 178 1.39 -2.12 -22.94
CA ARG A 178 1.99 -3.41 -23.31
C ARG A 178 0.91 -4.47 -23.57
N LYS A 179 1.15 -5.31 -24.59
CA LYS A 179 0.23 -6.40 -24.95
C LYS A 179 0.02 -7.35 -23.76
N GLY A 180 -1.22 -7.79 -23.58
CA GLY A 180 -1.58 -8.72 -22.49
C GLY A 180 -1.71 -8.08 -21.12
N TRP A 181 -1.65 -6.74 -21.01
CA TRP A 181 -1.71 -6.04 -19.71
C TRP A 181 -2.91 -6.50 -18.87
N THR A 182 -4.10 -6.56 -19.47
CA THR A 182 -5.32 -7.01 -18.81
C THR A 182 -5.60 -8.48 -19.08
N GLU A 183 -5.43 -8.93 -20.33
CA GLU A 183 -5.81 -10.28 -20.77
C GLU A 183 -4.98 -11.36 -20.07
N GLN A 184 -3.71 -11.08 -19.78
CA GLN A 184 -2.80 -12.00 -19.07
C GLN A 184 -2.65 -11.63 -17.59
N ARG A 185 -3.52 -10.74 -17.08
CA ARG A 185 -3.55 -10.26 -15.69
C ARG A 185 -2.23 -9.66 -15.20
N PHE A 186 -1.43 -9.08 -16.09
CA PHE A 186 -0.21 -8.36 -15.70
C PHE A 186 -0.51 -7.13 -14.86
N ASN A 187 -1.66 -6.50 -15.06
CA ASN A 187 -2.17 -5.43 -14.22
C ASN A 187 -2.25 -5.83 -12.74
N VAL A 188 -2.80 -7.00 -12.42
CA VAL A 188 -2.93 -7.47 -11.04
C VAL A 188 -1.56 -7.78 -10.43
N LYS A 189 -0.69 -8.48 -11.17
CA LYS A 189 0.68 -8.75 -10.73
C LYS A 189 1.49 -7.47 -10.49
N ALA A 190 1.35 -6.49 -11.38
CA ALA A 190 2.00 -5.19 -11.22
C ALA A 190 1.47 -4.47 -9.97
N MET A 191 0.16 -4.50 -9.71
CA MET A 191 -0.41 -3.89 -8.51
C MET A 191 0.11 -4.56 -7.23
N GLU A 192 0.19 -5.89 -7.19
CA GLU A 192 0.78 -6.60 -6.05
C GLU A 192 2.21 -6.14 -5.76
N ILE A 193 3.03 -5.96 -6.80
CA ILE A 193 4.40 -5.44 -6.69
C ILE A 193 4.41 -4.00 -6.16
N VAL A 194 3.55 -3.12 -6.69
CA VAL A 194 3.45 -1.72 -6.28
C VAL A 194 3.05 -1.60 -4.82
N LEU A 195 2.01 -2.35 -4.42
CA LEU A 195 1.55 -2.39 -3.03
C LEU A 195 2.65 -2.92 -2.13
N LEU A 196 3.30 -4.01 -2.51
CA LEU A 196 4.38 -4.58 -1.73
C LEU A 196 5.51 -3.57 -1.50
N LEU A 197 5.95 -2.86 -2.55
CA LEU A 197 6.97 -1.82 -2.43
C LEU A 197 6.52 -0.71 -1.47
N LYS A 198 5.27 -0.25 -1.58
CA LYS A 198 4.70 0.77 -0.67
C LYS A 198 4.67 0.29 0.78
N PHE A 199 4.13 -0.90 1.04
CA PHE A 199 3.96 -1.40 2.41
C PHE A 199 5.27 -1.86 3.02
N THR A 200 6.30 -2.17 2.23
CA THR A 200 7.64 -2.43 2.75
C THR A 200 8.38 -1.14 3.05
N GLN A 201 8.43 -0.16 2.14
CA GLN A 201 9.21 1.07 2.34
C GLN A 201 8.76 1.95 3.53
N TYR A 202 7.61 1.67 4.15
CA TYR A 202 7.10 2.38 5.31
C TYR A 202 6.63 1.42 6.42
N ASP A 203 7.38 1.30 7.52
CA ASP A 203 7.03 0.40 8.62
C ASP A 203 5.67 0.68 9.26
N GLN A 204 5.28 1.96 9.34
CA GLN A 204 3.94 2.36 9.80
C GLN A 204 2.82 1.81 8.91
N LEU A 205 3.03 1.74 7.59
CA LEU A 205 2.06 1.18 6.66
C LEU A 205 2.06 -0.34 6.75
N LYS A 206 3.24 -0.96 6.82
CA LYS A 206 3.37 -2.41 7.05
C LYS A 206 2.56 -2.83 8.28
N LYS A 207 2.79 -2.13 9.39
CA LYS A 207 2.07 -2.37 10.65
C LYS A 207 0.58 -2.15 10.49
N LEU A 208 0.15 -1.05 9.87
CA LEU A 208 -1.26 -0.76 9.59
C LEU A 208 -1.94 -1.91 8.81
N LEU A 209 -1.27 -2.45 7.79
CA LEU A 209 -1.79 -3.57 7.01
C LEU A 209 -1.83 -4.87 7.82
N LEU A 210 -0.79 -5.18 8.60
CA LEU A 210 -0.75 -6.38 9.43
C LEU A 210 -1.78 -6.35 10.56
N ASP A 211 -1.99 -5.18 11.17
CA ASP A 211 -2.95 -4.93 12.26
C ASP A 211 -4.41 -5.10 11.82
N THR A 212 -4.68 -5.11 10.51
CA THR A 212 -6.03 -5.46 9.99
C THR A 212 -6.42 -6.90 10.28
N GLY A 213 -5.49 -7.73 10.78
CA GLY A 213 -5.73 -9.13 11.13
C GLY A 213 -6.28 -9.90 9.93
N ASP A 214 -7.36 -10.63 10.11
CA ASP A 214 -7.97 -11.42 9.02
C ASP A 214 -9.19 -10.72 8.40
N ALA A 215 -9.33 -9.41 8.63
CA ALA A 215 -10.43 -8.64 8.08
C ALA A 215 -10.36 -8.62 6.54
N SER A 216 -11.53 -8.66 5.90
CA SER A 216 -11.61 -8.45 4.46
C SER A 216 -11.40 -6.98 4.15
N LEU A 217 -10.56 -6.68 3.16
CA LEU A 217 -10.24 -5.33 2.71
C LEU A 217 -11.05 -5.03 1.45
N VAL A 218 -11.85 -3.96 1.49
CA VAL A 218 -12.75 -3.58 0.40
C VAL A 218 -12.46 -2.15 -0.03
N GLU A 219 -12.00 -2.00 -1.28
CA GLU A 219 -11.94 -0.68 -1.92
C GLU A 219 -13.37 -0.26 -2.29
N ASP A 220 -13.96 0.62 -1.48
CA ASP A 220 -15.37 1.02 -1.57
C ASP A 220 -15.58 2.13 -2.64
N SER A 221 -14.84 2.03 -3.75
CA SER A 221 -14.95 2.96 -4.87
C SER A 221 -16.30 2.76 -5.58
N PRO A 222 -17.15 3.79 -5.66
CA PRO A 222 -18.45 3.69 -6.35
C PRO A 222 -18.31 3.78 -7.88
N ILE A 223 -17.11 4.03 -8.40
CA ILE A 223 -16.86 4.30 -9.82
C ILE A 223 -15.98 3.23 -10.49
N ASP A 224 -15.07 2.60 -9.76
CA ASP A 224 -14.16 1.59 -10.31
C ASP A 224 -14.66 0.19 -9.92
N SER A 225 -15.27 -0.50 -10.87
CA SER A 225 -15.79 -1.86 -10.69
C SER A 225 -14.75 -2.96 -10.87
N PHE A 226 -13.53 -2.65 -11.31
CA PHE A 226 -12.47 -3.64 -11.41
C PHE A 226 -11.63 -3.66 -10.12
N TRP A 227 -11.07 -2.52 -9.75
CA TRP A 227 -10.24 -2.40 -8.55
C TRP A 227 -11.07 -2.33 -7.26
N GLY A 228 -12.23 -1.67 -7.32
CA GLY A 228 -13.18 -1.55 -6.22
C GLY A 228 -14.52 -2.26 -6.45
N VAL A 229 -15.52 -1.87 -5.68
CA VAL A 229 -16.87 -2.47 -5.69
C VAL A 229 -17.83 -1.88 -6.73
N GLY A 230 -17.49 -0.76 -7.36
CA GLY A 230 -18.35 -0.11 -8.35
C GLY A 230 -19.69 0.39 -7.80
N SER A 231 -20.52 0.95 -8.69
CA SER A 231 -21.75 1.66 -8.31
C SER A 231 -22.84 0.75 -7.76
N ASP A 232 -22.83 -0.54 -8.12
CA ASP A 232 -23.81 -1.53 -7.67
C ASP A 232 -23.29 -2.39 -6.50
N GLY A 233 -22.06 -2.13 -6.03
CA GLY A 233 -21.42 -2.88 -4.96
C GLY A 233 -20.97 -4.29 -5.34
N LYS A 234 -21.01 -4.67 -6.62
CA LYS A 234 -20.70 -6.03 -7.12
C LYS A 234 -19.40 -6.11 -7.93
N GLY A 235 -18.61 -5.04 -7.92
CA GLY A 235 -17.30 -4.97 -8.54
C GLY A 235 -16.30 -5.97 -8.00
N GLY A 236 -15.19 -6.13 -8.73
CA GLY A 236 -14.18 -7.15 -8.49
C GLY A 236 -13.43 -7.00 -7.18
N ASN A 237 -13.30 -5.78 -6.63
CA ASN A 237 -12.48 -5.49 -5.45
C ASN A 237 -11.05 -6.06 -5.58
N GLU A 238 -10.46 -5.99 -6.78
CA GLU A 238 -9.12 -6.55 -7.04
C GLU A 238 -8.02 -5.86 -6.21
N LEU A 239 -8.21 -4.59 -5.80
CA LEU A 239 -7.25 -3.91 -4.94
C LEU A 239 -7.26 -4.47 -3.52
N GLY A 240 -8.46 -4.68 -2.96
CA GLY A 240 -8.65 -5.31 -1.67
C GLY A 240 -8.01 -6.70 -1.60
N LYS A 241 -8.28 -7.54 -2.62
CA LYS A 241 -7.65 -8.86 -2.77
C LYS A 241 -6.13 -8.78 -2.86
N ALA A 242 -5.59 -7.83 -3.62
CA ALA A 242 -4.14 -7.64 -3.74
C ALA A 242 -3.50 -7.23 -2.41
N LEU A 243 -4.14 -6.35 -1.63
CA LEU A 243 -3.69 -5.98 -0.28
C LEU A 243 -3.69 -7.18 0.68
N GLU A 244 -4.74 -8.01 0.65
CA GLU A 244 -4.83 -9.22 1.47
C GLU A 244 -3.73 -10.23 1.11
N LYS A 245 -3.38 -10.35 -0.17
CA LYS A 245 -2.26 -11.17 -0.64
C LYS A 245 -0.92 -10.61 -0.15
N VAL A 246 -0.70 -9.30 -0.30
CA VAL A 246 0.51 -8.63 0.23
C VAL A 246 0.62 -8.80 1.75
N ARG A 247 -0.49 -8.65 2.50
CA ARG A 247 -0.56 -8.93 3.94
C ARG A 247 -0.13 -10.36 4.26
N SER A 248 -0.64 -11.32 3.51
CA SER A 248 -0.30 -12.74 3.69
C SER A 248 1.17 -13.01 3.42
N ASN A 249 1.72 -12.43 2.34
CA ASN A 249 3.14 -12.52 2.04
C ASN A 249 3.97 -11.95 3.19
N LEU A 250 3.71 -10.72 3.64
CA LEU A 250 4.45 -10.06 4.71
C LEU A 250 4.47 -10.87 6.02
N ARG A 251 3.39 -11.59 6.35
CA ARG A 251 3.35 -12.49 7.52
C ARG A 251 4.34 -13.65 7.41
N GLN A 252 4.49 -14.23 6.22
CA GLN A 252 5.40 -15.34 6.00
C GLN A 252 6.87 -14.94 6.23
N PHE A 253 7.25 -13.70 5.88
CA PHE A 253 8.63 -13.22 6.08
C PHE A 253 8.93 -12.80 7.52
N CYS A 254 7.93 -12.38 8.29
CA CYS A 254 8.12 -12.08 9.72
C CYS A 254 8.10 -13.33 10.62
N SER A 255 7.74 -14.50 10.07
CA SER A 255 7.63 -15.77 10.83
C SER A 255 8.88 -16.66 10.72
N ILE A 256 9.94 -16.17 10.09
CA ILE A 256 11.25 -16.83 9.93
C ILE A 256 12.28 -16.00 10.70
#